data_AF-A0A963M9A5-F1
#
_entry.id   AF-A0A963M9A5-F1
#
_cell.length_a   1.000
_cell.length_b   1.000
_cell.length_c   1.000
_cell.angle_alpha   90.00
_cell.angle_beta   90.00
_cell.angle_gamma   90.00
#
_symmetry.space_group_name_H-M   'P 1'
#
loop_
_entity.id
_entity.type
_entity.pdbx_description
1 polymer ?
#
loop_
_entity_poly.entity_id
_entity_poly.type
_entity_poly.pdbx_seq_one_letter_code
_entity_poly.pdbx_strand_id
1 'polypeptide(L)'
;SILRVTSRWCWSRLRNRHRDAAQLAVIAYGKLGGMELGYGSDLDIVFVYEDDDENAAEIYATFVRKLINWLTVKTGEGDLYEIDTALRPNGNSGLLVTSFEAFAAYQEKRGSNTAWTWEHQAMTRARFVLGDDTMRARFDAIRRGVVTAPRDADKLREEIVAMREKVRAAHPVREGRFDVKHSPGGMVDVEFVVQYLVLSQAAHHEELVTNAGNIALLQRAQAAGLLPDGIGTAAAQAYRALRKVQHHARLNEETTQVPAG
;
A
#
# COMPACT_ATOMS: atom_id res chain seq x y z
N SER A 1 11.88 -8.28 12.08
CA SER A 1 11.96 -7.31 10.99
C SER A 1 12.65 -6.05 11.49
N ILE A 2 13.24 -5.24 10.59
CA ILE A 2 13.87 -3.95 10.92
C ILE A 2 12.88 -3.05 11.65
N LEU A 3 11.66 -2.89 11.13
CA LEU A 3 10.59 -2.14 11.80
C LEU A 3 10.38 -2.57 13.26
N ARG A 4 10.31 -3.88 13.54
CA ARG A 4 10.13 -4.39 14.92
C ARG A 4 11.27 -4.02 15.85
N VAL A 5 12.52 -4.15 15.38
CA VAL A 5 13.69 -3.84 16.18
C VAL A 5 13.76 -2.33 16.44
N THR A 6 13.61 -1.52 15.40
CA THR A 6 13.65 -0.06 15.50
C THR A 6 12.51 0.49 16.37
N SER A 7 11.27 0.05 16.16
CA SER A 7 10.13 0.47 17.00
C SER A 7 10.35 0.16 18.47
N ARG A 8 10.83 -1.04 18.82
CA ARG A 8 11.13 -1.42 20.20
C ARG A 8 12.20 -0.50 20.81
N TRP A 9 13.28 -0.23 20.07
CA TRP A 9 14.37 0.61 20.55
C TRP A 9 13.95 2.07 20.71
N CYS A 10 13.23 2.62 19.73
CA CYS A 10 12.69 3.97 19.78
C CYS A 10 11.74 4.15 20.97
N TRP A 11 10.82 3.21 21.21
CA TRP A 11 9.90 3.25 22.34
C TRP A 11 10.63 3.19 23.69
N SER A 12 11.57 2.25 23.85
CA SER A 12 12.35 2.11 25.10
C SER A 12 13.16 3.36 25.47
N ARG A 13 13.46 4.21 24.49
CA ARG A 13 14.23 5.46 24.63
C ARG A 13 13.36 6.71 24.48
N LEU A 14 12.03 6.56 24.53
CA LEU A 14 11.10 7.67 24.53
C LEU A 14 10.94 8.16 25.97
N ARG A 15 11.25 9.44 26.23
CA ARG A 15 11.28 9.99 27.59
C ARG A 15 9.90 10.05 28.24
N ASN A 16 8.88 10.37 27.45
CA ASN A 16 7.48 10.53 27.87
C ASN A 16 6.63 9.29 27.58
N ARG A 17 7.22 8.09 27.53
CA ARG A 17 6.41 6.87 27.46
C ARG A 17 5.62 6.71 28.76
N HIS A 18 4.33 6.45 28.65
CA HIS A 18 3.43 6.24 29.79
C HIS A 18 3.19 4.75 30.09
N ARG A 19 3.72 3.86 29.24
CA ARG A 19 3.56 2.40 29.36
C ARG A 19 4.78 1.63 28.86
N ASP A 20 4.89 0.37 29.29
CA ASP A 20 6.04 -0.49 28.97
C ASP A 20 6.15 -0.83 27.48
N ALA A 21 5.01 -1.16 26.85
CA ALA A 21 4.93 -1.52 25.44
C ALA A 21 3.98 -0.59 24.69
N ALA A 22 4.46 -0.03 23.57
CA ALA A 22 3.66 0.80 22.68
C ALA A 22 2.49 0.00 22.09
N GLN A 23 1.32 0.61 22.05
CA GLN A 23 0.15 0.15 21.30
C GLN A 23 0.12 0.82 19.92
N LEU A 24 1.20 0.62 19.15
CA LEU A 24 1.35 1.15 17.79
C LEU A 24 1.24 0.00 16.78
N ALA A 25 0.42 0.20 15.77
CA ALA A 25 0.42 -0.61 14.55
C ALA A 25 1.01 0.14 13.35
N VAL A 26 1.62 -0.64 12.47
CA VAL A 26 2.20 -0.19 11.22
C VAL A 26 1.53 -0.97 10.10
N ILE A 27 0.87 -0.23 9.22
CA ILE A 27 0.16 -0.74 8.07
C ILE A 27 1.00 -0.39 6.84
N ALA A 28 1.47 -1.42 6.15
CA ALA A 28 2.19 -1.24 4.90
C ALA A 28 1.23 -1.06 3.74
N TYR A 29 1.54 -0.13 2.85
CA TYR A 29 0.87 0.08 1.57
C TYR A 29 1.86 -0.15 0.42
N GLY A 30 1.45 0.17 -0.80
CA GLY A 30 2.31 0.16 -1.98
C GLY A 30 3.04 -1.18 -2.17
N LYS A 31 4.35 -1.11 -2.39
CA LYS A 31 5.17 -2.31 -2.66
C LYS A 31 5.38 -3.18 -1.42
N LEU A 32 5.53 -2.58 -0.24
CA LEU A 32 5.69 -3.34 1.02
C LEU A 32 4.41 -4.11 1.37
N GLY A 33 3.26 -3.47 1.16
CA GLY A 33 1.94 -4.06 1.34
C GLY A 33 1.65 -5.15 0.32
N GLY A 34 1.96 -4.90 -0.96
CA GLY A 34 1.74 -5.82 -2.08
C GLY A 34 2.69 -7.03 -2.13
N MET A 35 3.70 -7.12 -1.25
CA MET A 35 4.77 -8.13 -1.28
C MET A 35 5.68 -8.01 -2.52
N GLU A 36 6.01 -6.77 -2.88
CA GLU A 36 6.61 -6.40 -4.16
C GLU A 36 7.81 -5.46 -4.01
N LEU A 37 8.45 -5.46 -2.84
CA LEU A 37 9.67 -4.68 -2.62
C LEU A 37 10.76 -5.04 -3.65
N GLY A 38 11.45 -4.02 -4.12
CA GLY A 38 12.69 -4.15 -4.88
C GLY A 38 13.81 -3.35 -4.22
N TYR A 39 15.02 -3.42 -4.80
CA TYR A 39 16.16 -2.63 -4.36
C TYR A 39 15.86 -1.12 -4.41
N GLY A 40 16.25 -0.40 -3.35
CA GLY A 40 15.99 1.03 -3.21
C GLY A 40 14.51 1.41 -3.27
N SER A 41 13.61 0.55 -2.77
CA SER A 41 12.20 0.90 -2.60
C SER A 41 11.97 1.57 -1.26
N ASP A 42 11.26 2.68 -1.29
CA ASP A 42 10.72 3.33 -0.10
C ASP A 42 9.71 2.42 0.60
N LEU A 43 9.47 2.67 1.89
CA LEU A 43 8.43 1.99 2.65
C LEU A 43 7.19 2.87 2.76
N ASP A 44 6.17 2.58 1.95
CA ASP A 44 4.84 3.17 2.07
C ASP A 44 4.15 2.66 3.34
N ILE A 45 4.02 3.52 4.36
CA ILE A 45 3.57 3.13 5.69
C ILE A 45 2.56 4.12 6.28
N VAL A 46 1.52 3.58 6.90
CA VAL A 46 0.57 4.31 7.75
C VAL A 46 0.71 3.84 9.19
N PHE A 47 0.73 4.79 10.13
CA PHE A 47 0.84 4.53 11.55
C PHE A 47 -0.52 4.75 12.23
N VAL A 48 -0.93 3.79 13.06
CA VAL A 48 -2.14 3.91 13.88
C VAL A 48 -1.84 3.45 15.31
N TYR A 49 -2.52 4.01 16.30
CA TYR A 49 -2.37 3.60 17.71
C TYR A 49 -3.72 3.22 18.34
N GLU A 50 -3.67 2.46 19.43
CA GLU A 50 -4.84 2.12 20.25
C GLU A 50 -4.51 2.33 21.72
N ASP A 51 -4.83 3.52 22.23
CA ASP A 51 -4.40 3.96 23.54
C ASP A 51 -5.35 5.05 24.05
N ASP A 52 -5.91 4.84 25.23
CA ASP A 52 -6.92 5.72 25.82
C ASP A 52 -6.29 6.84 26.69
N ASP A 53 -4.96 6.88 26.79
CA ASP A 53 -4.27 7.98 27.48
C ASP A 53 -4.59 9.32 26.81
N GLU A 54 -4.91 10.34 27.62
CA GLU A 54 -5.28 11.67 27.13
C GLU A 54 -4.18 12.32 26.27
N ASN A 55 -2.91 11.96 26.51
CA ASN A 55 -1.74 12.46 25.79
C ASN A 55 -1.27 11.50 24.68
N ALA A 56 -2.00 10.40 24.42
CA ALA A 56 -1.61 9.38 23.46
C ALA A 56 -1.28 9.97 22.08
N ALA A 57 -2.13 10.85 21.56
CA ALA A 57 -1.91 11.47 20.24
C ALA A 57 -0.53 12.15 20.13
N GLU A 58 -0.12 12.90 21.15
CA GLU A 58 1.18 13.59 21.18
C GLU A 58 2.34 12.61 21.40
N ILE A 59 2.19 11.65 22.30
CA ILE A 59 3.19 10.63 22.62
C ILE A 59 3.48 9.78 21.37
N TYR A 60 2.45 9.26 20.70
CA TYR A 60 2.61 8.46 19.48
C TYR A 60 3.11 9.30 18.31
N ALA A 61 2.70 10.57 18.17
CA ALA A 61 3.25 11.45 17.14
C ALA A 61 4.76 11.70 17.35
N THR A 62 5.20 11.85 18.59
CA THR A 62 6.62 11.97 18.95
C THR A 62 7.38 10.66 18.70
N PHE A 63 6.77 9.54 19.07
CA PHE A 63 7.32 8.21 18.83
C PHE A 63 7.51 7.93 17.33
N VAL A 64 6.49 8.17 16.51
CA VAL A 64 6.54 7.95 15.06
C VAL A 64 7.55 8.87 14.39
N ARG A 65 7.63 10.15 14.77
CA ARG A 65 8.70 11.06 14.28
C ARG A 65 10.10 10.52 14.59
N LYS A 66 10.31 10.04 15.82
CA LYS A 66 11.59 9.43 16.22
C LYS A 66 11.88 8.15 15.43
N LEU A 67 10.87 7.31 15.22
CA LEU A 67 10.98 6.08 14.44
C LEU A 67 11.36 6.37 12.98
N ILE A 68 10.67 7.29 12.32
CA ILE A 68 10.98 7.71 10.95
C ILE A 68 12.42 8.23 10.90
N ASN A 69 12.81 9.13 11.81
CA ASN A 69 14.18 9.63 11.85
C ASN A 69 15.22 8.52 12.01
N TRP A 70 14.96 7.49 12.82
CA TRP A 70 15.89 6.36 12.98
C TRP A 70 15.99 5.48 11.73
N LEU A 71 14.96 5.46 10.89
CA LEU A 71 14.97 4.71 9.63
C LEU A 71 15.64 5.49 8.50
N THR A 72 15.52 6.82 8.49
CA THR A 72 15.96 7.68 7.38
C THR A 72 17.29 8.41 7.64
N VAL A 73 17.76 8.50 8.90
CA VAL A 73 19.00 9.22 9.20
C VAL A 73 20.19 8.57 8.50
N LYS A 74 20.94 9.38 7.75
CA LYS A 74 22.18 8.95 7.11
C LYS A 74 23.30 8.87 8.12
N THR A 75 23.93 7.70 8.20
CA THR A 75 25.12 7.44 9.02
C THR A 75 26.33 7.20 8.12
N GLY A 76 27.49 6.88 8.70
CA GLY A 76 28.66 6.45 7.93
C GLY A 76 28.40 5.19 7.07
N GLU A 77 27.40 4.39 7.45
CA GLU A 77 26.97 3.16 6.76
C GLU A 77 25.75 3.40 5.84
N GLY A 78 25.34 4.65 5.63
CA GLY A 78 24.11 5.00 4.91
C GLY A 78 22.87 5.08 5.81
N ASP A 79 21.70 5.05 5.18
CA ASP A 79 20.36 4.99 5.79
C ASP A 79 19.76 3.57 5.72
N LEU A 80 18.67 3.32 6.45
CA LEU A 80 17.99 2.02 6.40
C LEU A 80 16.95 1.98 5.29
N TYR A 81 15.99 2.91 5.35
CA TYR A 81 14.92 3.06 4.37
C TYR A 81 14.41 4.50 4.35
N GLU A 82 14.13 4.98 3.15
CA GLU A 82 13.21 6.09 2.95
C GLU A 82 11.78 5.66 3.34
N ILE A 83 11.05 6.54 4.02
CA ILE A 83 9.70 6.27 4.53
C ILE A 83 8.71 7.22 3.86
N ASP A 84 7.75 6.67 3.13
CA ASP A 84 6.63 7.43 2.56
C ASP A 84 5.38 7.24 3.43
N THR A 85 4.78 8.34 3.88
CA THR A 85 3.57 8.34 4.69
C THR A 85 2.39 9.03 4.00
N ALA A 86 2.48 9.29 2.69
CA ALA A 86 1.49 10.05 1.93
C ALA A 86 0.12 9.32 1.80
N LEU A 87 0.07 8.02 2.04
CA LEU A 87 -1.16 7.20 1.99
C LEU A 87 -1.94 7.16 3.31
N ARG A 88 -1.53 7.93 4.32
CA ARG A 88 -2.30 8.09 5.56
C ARG A 88 -3.57 8.90 5.33
N PRO A 89 -4.60 8.80 6.19
CA PRO A 89 -5.83 9.59 6.07
C PRO A 89 -5.56 11.08 5.87
N ASN A 90 -6.15 11.68 4.84
CA ASN A 90 -5.93 13.09 4.43
C ASN A 90 -4.50 13.40 3.93
N GLY A 91 -3.70 12.38 3.63
CA GLY A 91 -2.35 12.50 3.09
C GLY A 91 -1.46 13.45 3.89
N ASN A 92 -0.75 14.34 3.19
CA ASN A 92 0.18 15.28 3.81
C ASN A 92 -0.48 16.30 4.76
N SER A 93 -1.77 16.56 4.59
CA SER A 93 -2.55 17.44 5.47
C SER A 93 -3.10 16.72 6.71
N GLY A 94 -2.99 15.40 6.77
CA GLY A 94 -3.44 14.58 7.90
C GLY A 94 -2.39 14.41 8.99
N LEU A 95 -2.86 14.01 10.18
CA LEU A 95 -2.01 13.62 11.30
C LEU A 95 -1.06 12.49 10.88
N LEU A 96 0.18 12.55 11.33
CA LEU A 96 1.20 11.53 11.04
C LEU A 96 0.85 10.15 11.59
N VAL A 97 0.10 10.14 12.70
CA VAL A 97 -0.44 8.95 13.35
C VAL A 97 -1.86 9.26 13.82
N THR A 98 -2.78 8.32 13.63
CA THR A 98 -4.18 8.45 14.05
C THR A 98 -4.56 7.33 15.01
N SER A 99 -5.64 7.51 15.77
CA SER A 99 -6.21 6.38 16.52
C SER A 99 -6.76 5.33 15.54
N PHE A 100 -6.79 4.08 15.98
CA PHE A 100 -7.35 2.98 15.22
C PHE A 100 -8.82 3.21 14.88
N GLU A 101 -9.56 3.82 15.81
CA GLU A 101 -10.97 4.19 15.61
C GLU A 101 -11.14 5.25 14.51
N ALA A 102 -10.34 6.32 14.54
CA ALA A 102 -10.39 7.35 13.51
C ALA A 102 -10.00 6.81 12.13
N PHE A 103 -8.99 5.92 12.08
CA PHE A 103 -8.62 5.23 10.85
C PHE A 103 -9.76 4.36 10.31
N ALA A 104 -10.43 3.59 11.18
CA ALA A 104 -11.57 2.76 10.80
C ALA A 104 -12.71 3.61 10.24
N ALA A 105 -13.12 4.67 10.97
CA ALA A 105 -14.20 5.55 10.55
C ALA A 105 -13.91 6.20 9.17
N TYR A 106 -12.68 6.67 8.96
CA TYR A 106 -12.25 7.26 7.69
C TYR A 106 -12.35 6.27 6.53
N GLN A 107 -11.84 5.06 6.72
CA GLN A 107 -11.78 4.04 5.66
C GLN A 107 -13.16 3.43 5.36
N GLU A 108 -13.97 3.20 6.39
CA GLU A 108 -15.33 2.63 6.29
C GLU A 108 -16.39 3.68 5.90
N LYS A 109 -15.96 4.90 5.56
CA LYS A 109 -16.80 6.02 5.15
C LYS A 109 -17.88 6.39 6.18
N ARG A 110 -17.52 6.39 7.46
CA ARG A 110 -18.39 6.83 8.56
C ARG A 110 -18.07 8.29 8.90
N GLY A 111 -19.06 9.16 8.74
CA GLY A 111 -18.93 10.61 8.98
C GLY A 111 -18.77 11.43 7.70
N SER A 112 -18.38 12.70 7.84
CA SER A 112 -18.25 13.64 6.72
C SER A 112 -16.88 13.62 6.03
N ASN A 113 -15.83 13.21 6.75
CA ASN A 113 -14.48 13.08 6.22
C ASN A 113 -14.14 11.61 5.96
N THR A 114 -14.08 11.21 4.69
CA THR A 114 -14.01 9.80 4.32
C THR A 114 -13.03 9.56 3.17
N ALA A 115 -12.53 8.34 3.09
CA ALA A 115 -11.56 7.94 2.08
C ALA A 115 -12.15 8.02 0.65
N TRP A 116 -11.33 8.52 -0.27
CA TRP A 116 -11.61 8.55 -1.71
C TRP A 116 -11.42 7.16 -2.34
N THR A 117 -11.97 6.96 -3.54
CA THR A 117 -11.85 5.67 -4.26
C THR A 117 -10.41 5.25 -4.51
N TRP A 118 -9.50 6.20 -4.79
CA TRP A 118 -8.08 5.89 -4.98
C TRP A 118 -7.39 5.44 -3.68
N GLU A 119 -7.85 5.90 -2.51
CA GLU A 119 -7.36 5.41 -1.21
C GLU A 119 -7.86 3.99 -0.95
N HIS A 120 -9.09 3.69 -1.35
CA HIS A 120 -9.61 2.32 -1.35
C HIS A 120 -8.86 1.42 -2.35
N GLN A 121 -8.42 1.93 -3.51
CA GLN A 121 -7.52 1.19 -4.41
C GLN A 121 -6.21 0.85 -3.69
N ALA A 122 -5.61 1.82 -2.98
CA ALA A 122 -4.40 1.59 -2.21
C ALA A 122 -4.61 0.57 -1.08
N MET A 123 -5.78 0.59 -0.42
CA MET A 123 -6.18 -0.35 0.64
C MET A 123 -6.20 -1.82 0.17
N THR A 124 -6.47 -2.09 -1.10
CA THR A 124 -6.45 -3.48 -1.64
C THR A 124 -5.10 -4.17 -1.42
N ARG A 125 -4.00 -3.39 -1.44
CA ARG A 125 -2.63 -3.86 -1.22
C ARG A 125 -2.15 -3.65 0.21
N ALA A 126 -2.95 -3.02 1.08
CA ALA A 126 -2.54 -2.74 2.44
C ALA A 126 -2.36 -4.04 3.24
N ARG A 127 -1.40 -4.05 4.16
CA ARG A 127 -1.09 -5.21 5.00
C ARG A 127 -0.56 -4.79 6.37
N PHE A 128 -1.03 -5.45 7.42
CA PHE A 128 -0.50 -5.28 8.77
C PHE A 128 0.90 -5.87 8.92
N VAL A 129 1.91 -5.04 9.22
CA VAL A 129 3.32 -5.46 9.32
C VAL A 129 3.90 -5.39 10.73
N LEU A 130 3.32 -4.60 11.62
CA LEU A 130 3.73 -4.48 13.02
C LEU A 130 2.56 -4.07 13.91
N GLY A 131 2.59 -4.53 15.15
CA GLY A 131 1.57 -4.31 16.20
C GLY A 131 1.22 -5.66 16.84
N ASP A 132 0.30 -5.64 17.81
CA ASP A 132 -0.23 -6.86 18.43
C ASP A 132 -1.26 -7.58 17.54
N ASP A 133 -1.63 -8.79 17.93
CA ASP A 133 -2.54 -9.63 17.15
C ASP A 133 -4.00 -9.15 17.21
N THR A 134 -4.39 -8.42 18.27
CA THR A 134 -5.73 -7.81 18.37
C THR A 134 -5.91 -6.69 17.35
N MET A 135 -4.91 -5.81 17.21
CA MET A 135 -4.83 -4.78 16.19
C MET A 135 -4.76 -5.37 14.78
N ARG A 136 -4.06 -6.49 14.60
CA ARG A 136 -4.03 -7.21 13.31
C ARG A 136 -5.43 -7.65 12.91
N ALA A 137 -6.14 -8.35 13.80
CA ALA A 137 -7.49 -8.82 13.54
C ALA A 137 -8.43 -7.64 13.23
N ARG A 138 -8.29 -6.53 13.96
CA ARG A 138 -9.05 -5.29 13.73
C ARG A 138 -8.77 -4.69 12.36
N PHE A 139 -7.50 -4.55 11.98
CA PHE A 139 -7.12 -4.08 10.65
C PHE A 139 -7.66 -4.99 9.54
N ASP A 140 -7.53 -6.30 9.69
CA ASP A 140 -8.00 -7.26 8.69
C ASP A 140 -9.52 -7.18 8.50
N ALA A 141 -10.27 -6.95 9.59
CA ALA A 141 -11.71 -6.70 9.54
C ALA A 141 -12.05 -5.38 8.81
N ILE A 142 -11.36 -4.28 9.11
CA ILE A 142 -11.54 -2.98 8.43
C ILE A 142 -11.24 -3.13 6.94
N ARG A 143 -10.09 -3.71 6.59
CA ARG A 143 -9.68 -3.90 5.20
C ARG A 143 -10.71 -4.76 4.46
N ARG A 144 -11.18 -5.86 5.06
CA ARG A 144 -12.25 -6.69 4.51
C ARG A 144 -13.50 -5.84 4.23
N GLY A 145 -13.99 -5.10 5.23
CA GLY A 145 -15.14 -4.21 5.07
C GLY A 145 -14.98 -3.21 3.93
N VAL A 146 -13.79 -2.62 3.77
CA VAL A 146 -13.48 -1.73 2.65
C VAL A 146 -13.53 -2.47 1.31
N VAL A 147 -12.82 -3.58 1.14
CA VAL A 147 -12.74 -4.25 -0.17
C VAL A 147 -14.03 -4.93 -0.58
N THR A 148 -14.88 -5.34 0.38
CA THR A 148 -16.20 -5.94 0.11
C THR A 148 -17.36 -4.95 0.17
N ALA A 149 -17.11 -3.65 0.40
CA ALA A 149 -18.17 -2.65 0.43
C ALA A 149 -18.92 -2.61 -0.92
N PRO A 150 -20.27 -2.45 -0.91
CA PRO A 150 -21.05 -2.36 -2.15
C PRO A 150 -20.67 -1.11 -2.94
N ARG A 151 -20.52 -1.27 -4.26
CA ARG A 151 -20.15 -0.20 -5.19
C ARG A 151 -20.93 -0.32 -6.48
N ASP A 152 -21.20 0.82 -7.10
CA ASP A 152 -21.63 0.89 -8.50
C ASP A 152 -20.41 0.58 -9.37
N ALA A 153 -20.46 -0.56 -10.08
CA ALA A 153 -19.33 -1.06 -10.86
C ALA A 153 -18.98 -0.14 -12.05
N ASP A 154 -19.97 0.52 -12.64
CA ASP A 154 -19.75 1.44 -13.77
C ASP A 154 -19.05 2.71 -13.30
N LYS A 155 -19.54 3.32 -12.21
CA LYS A 155 -18.89 4.50 -11.62
C LYS A 155 -17.48 4.19 -11.12
N LEU A 156 -17.29 3.04 -10.47
CA LEU A 156 -15.97 2.62 -10.01
C LEU A 156 -15.00 2.47 -11.19
N ARG A 157 -15.43 1.84 -12.29
CA ARG A 157 -14.62 1.71 -13.50
C ARG A 157 -14.22 3.08 -14.04
N GLU A 158 -15.18 4.00 -14.17
CA GLU A 158 -14.92 5.36 -14.67
C GLU A 158 -13.89 6.10 -13.81
N GLU A 159 -14.04 6.06 -12.49
CA GLU A 159 -13.11 6.70 -11.55
C GLU A 159 -11.70 6.11 -11.62
N ILE A 160 -11.59 4.78 -11.68
CA ILE A 160 -10.29 4.09 -11.76
C ILE A 160 -9.60 4.38 -13.09
N VAL A 161 -10.33 4.36 -14.22
CA VAL A 161 -9.78 4.70 -15.54
C VAL A 161 -9.33 6.17 -15.56
N ALA A 162 -10.15 7.09 -15.06
CA ALA A 162 -9.80 8.51 -14.99
C ALA A 162 -8.54 8.74 -14.13
N MET A 163 -8.41 8.04 -13.00
CA MET A 163 -7.21 8.09 -12.17
C MET A 163 -6.01 7.50 -12.91
N ARG A 164 -6.18 6.38 -13.62
CA ARG A 164 -5.09 5.75 -14.37
C ARG A 164 -4.53 6.68 -15.44
N GLU A 165 -5.39 7.38 -16.16
CA GLU A 165 -4.98 8.32 -17.20
C GLU A 165 -4.28 9.56 -16.62
N LYS A 166 -4.70 10.06 -15.45
CA LYS A 166 -3.95 11.10 -14.72
C LYS A 166 -2.53 10.63 -14.37
N VAL A 167 -2.38 9.41 -13.85
CA VAL A 167 -1.06 8.83 -13.57
C VAL A 167 -0.25 8.67 -14.85
N ARG A 168 -0.87 8.28 -15.98
CA ARG A 168 -0.19 8.17 -17.27
C ARG A 168 0.37 9.51 -17.74
N ALA A 169 -0.45 10.56 -17.68
CA ALA A 169 -0.08 11.90 -18.10
C ALA A 169 1.06 12.50 -17.27
N ALA A 170 1.12 12.17 -15.97
CA ALA A 170 2.20 12.61 -15.07
C ALA A 170 3.55 11.89 -15.32
N HIS A 171 3.56 10.80 -16.09
CA HIS A 171 4.76 10.01 -16.38
C HIS A 171 4.95 9.80 -17.89
N PRO A 172 5.29 10.86 -18.64
CA PRO A 172 5.49 10.75 -20.09
C PRO A 172 6.64 9.82 -20.44
N VAL A 173 6.43 8.97 -21.44
CA VAL A 173 7.41 8.03 -21.97
C VAL A 173 7.99 8.60 -23.25
N ARG A 174 9.31 8.45 -23.45
CA ARG A 174 9.98 8.94 -24.65
C ARG A 174 9.46 8.18 -25.89
N GLU A 175 9.41 8.88 -27.02
CA GLU A 175 9.04 8.27 -28.30
C GLU A 175 9.95 7.07 -28.64
N GLY A 176 9.37 6.01 -29.20
CA GLY A 176 10.09 4.77 -29.52
C GLY A 176 10.54 3.96 -28.29
N ARG A 177 10.08 4.30 -27.09
CA ARG A 177 10.39 3.58 -25.85
C ARG A 177 9.14 2.99 -25.21
N PHE A 178 9.35 1.94 -24.42
CA PHE A 178 8.37 1.34 -23.53
C PHE A 178 8.88 1.43 -22.09
N ASP A 179 8.14 2.13 -21.22
CA ASP A 179 8.41 2.13 -19.78
C ASP A 179 7.67 0.97 -19.12
N VAL A 180 8.42 0.06 -18.47
CA VAL A 180 7.84 -1.16 -17.89
C VAL A 180 6.80 -0.88 -16.80
N LYS A 181 6.77 0.32 -16.22
CA LYS A 181 5.78 0.70 -15.21
C LYS A 181 4.60 1.43 -15.85
N HIS A 182 4.86 2.48 -16.63
CA HIS A 182 3.86 3.49 -16.96
C HIS A 182 3.28 3.42 -18.38
N SER A 183 3.93 2.72 -19.32
CA SER A 183 3.40 2.52 -20.68
C SER A 183 2.10 1.70 -20.67
N PRO A 184 1.25 1.79 -21.72
CA PRO A 184 0.13 0.87 -21.92
C PRO A 184 0.59 -0.60 -21.88
N GLY A 185 -0.05 -1.43 -21.07
CA GLY A 185 0.38 -2.81 -20.80
C GLY A 185 1.51 -2.94 -19.77
N GLY A 186 1.96 -1.83 -19.17
CA GLY A 186 2.95 -1.81 -18.11
C GLY A 186 2.43 -2.30 -16.76
N MET A 187 3.32 -2.37 -15.77
CA MET A 187 2.99 -2.86 -14.43
C MET A 187 1.85 -2.09 -13.75
N VAL A 188 1.76 -0.78 -13.96
CA VAL A 188 0.72 0.04 -13.33
C VAL A 188 -0.66 -0.27 -13.91
N ASP A 189 -0.77 -0.66 -15.18
CA ASP A 189 -2.04 -1.13 -15.76
C ASP A 189 -2.51 -2.40 -15.06
N VAL A 190 -1.59 -3.35 -14.82
CA VAL A 190 -1.91 -4.59 -14.07
C VAL A 190 -2.37 -4.27 -12.65
N GLU A 191 -1.67 -3.38 -11.94
CA GLU A 191 -2.04 -2.98 -10.57
C GLU A 191 -3.45 -2.38 -10.53
N PHE A 192 -3.80 -1.50 -11.47
CA PHE A 192 -5.12 -0.89 -11.55
C PHE A 192 -6.22 -1.89 -11.89
N VAL A 193 -5.96 -2.84 -12.80
CA VAL A 193 -6.92 -3.90 -13.14
C VAL A 193 -7.18 -4.80 -11.93
N VAL A 194 -6.14 -5.22 -11.22
CA VAL A 194 -6.30 -6.05 -10.00
C VAL A 194 -7.05 -5.29 -8.92
N GLN A 195 -6.73 -4.01 -8.70
CA GLN A 195 -7.46 -3.16 -7.74
C GLN A 195 -8.93 -3.03 -8.10
N TYR A 196 -9.27 -2.81 -9.37
CA TYR A 196 -10.65 -2.78 -9.85
C TYR A 196 -11.36 -4.11 -9.61
N LEU A 197 -10.74 -5.24 -9.97
CA LEU A 197 -11.31 -6.58 -9.76
C LEU A 197 -11.59 -6.83 -8.28
N VAL A 198 -10.65 -6.50 -7.38
CA VAL A 198 -10.85 -6.64 -5.94
C VAL A 198 -12.01 -5.75 -5.47
N LEU A 199 -12.01 -4.45 -5.78
CA LEU A 199 -13.03 -3.53 -5.28
C LEU A 199 -14.43 -3.75 -5.87
N SER A 200 -14.53 -4.33 -7.07
CA SER A 200 -15.82 -4.61 -7.74
C SER A 200 -16.36 -6.00 -7.45
N GLN A 201 -15.50 -7.00 -7.18
CA GLN A 201 -15.90 -8.41 -7.14
C GLN A 201 -15.67 -9.10 -5.80
N ALA A 202 -14.85 -8.57 -4.88
CA ALA A 202 -14.50 -9.28 -3.65
C ALA A 202 -15.69 -9.56 -2.71
N ALA A 203 -16.79 -8.80 -2.82
CA ALA A 203 -18.03 -9.08 -2.09
C ALA A 203 -18.70 -10.40 -2.52
N HIS A 204 -18.43 -10.87 -3.74
CA HIS A 204 -18.99 -12.09 -4.32
C HIS A 204 -17.95 -13.21 -4.50
N HIS A 205 -16.67 -12.88 -4.33
CA HIS A 205 -15.53 -13.75 -4.58
C HIS A 205 -14.51 -13.67 -3.42
N GLU A 206 -14.68 -14.54 -2.43
CA GLU A 206 -13.87 -14.57 -1.19
C GLU A 206 -12.36 -14.74 -1.50
N GLU A 207 -12.03 -15.46 -2.56
CA GLU A 207 -10.67 -15.65 -3.06
C GLU A 207 -9.96 -14.33 -3.41
N LEU A 208 -10.69 -13.25 -3.70
CA LEU A 208 -10.14 -11.93 -3.99
C LEU A 208 -9.95 -11.05 -2.75
N VAL A 209 -10.55 -11.41 -1.61
CA VAL A 209 -10.46 -10.59 -0.38
C VAL A 209 -9.03 -10.58 0.16
N THR A 210 -8.34 -11.73 0.14
CA THR A 210 -6.97 -11.84 0.65
C THR A 210 -5.98 -11.08 -0.23
N ASN A 211 -5.14 -10.24 0.37
CA ASN A 211 -4.00 -9.63 -0.32
C ASN A 211 -2.93 -10.70 -0.65
N ALA A 212 -3.05 -11.32 -1.82
CA ALA A 212 -2.16 -12.38 -2.29
C ALA A 212 -1.10 -11.89 -3.31
N GLY A 213 -1.03 -10.59 -3.57
CA GLY A 213 -0.21 -9.99 -4.62
C GLY A 213 -0.82 -10.12 -6.03
N ASN A 214 -0.36 -9.28 -6.96
CA ASN A 214 -0.97 -9.14 -8.30
C ASN A 214 -1.01 -10.45 -9.09
N ILE A 215 0.09 -11.21 -9.08
CA ILE A 215 0.22 -12.48 -9.81
C ILE A 215 -0.86 -13.48 -9.39
N ALA A 216 -1.01 -13.69 -8.08
CA ALA A 216 -1.99 -14.65 -7.57
C ALA A 216 -3.43 -14.14 -7.75
N LEU A 217 -3.67 -12.84 -7.57
CA LEU A 217 -5.00 -12.26 -7.75
C LEU A 217 -5.48 -12.32 -9.21
N LEU A 218 -4.59 -12.15 -10.20
CA LEU A 218 -4.93 -12.36 -11.61
C LEU A 218 -5.35 -13.80 -11.91
N GLN A 219 -4.63 -14.77 -11.34
CA GLN A 219 -4.95 -16.20 -11.52
C GLN A 219 -6.28 -16.56 -10.83
N ARG A 220 -6.53 -16.03 -9.63
CA ARG A 220 -7.79 -16.20 -8.91
C ARG A 220 -8.96 -15.58 -9.65
N ALA A 221 -8.79 -14.37 -10.19
CA ALA A 221 -9.82 -13.72 -11.00
C ALA A 221 -10.17 -14.53 -12.26
N GLN A 222 -9.19 -15.14 -12.92
CA GLN A 222 -9.45 -16.06 -14.03
C GLN A 222 -10.20 -17.32 -13.56
N ALA A 223 -9.76 -17.96 -12.47
CA ALA A 223 -10.43 -19.14 -11.92
C ALA A 223 -11.88 -18.85 -11.49
N ALA A 224 -12.16 -17.61 -11.09
CA ALA A 224 -13.49 -17.11 -10.76
C ALA A 224 -14.36 -16.76 -11.98
N GLY A 225 -13.84 -16.87 -13.22
CA GLY A 225 -14.54 -16.50 -14.45
C GLY A 225 -14.63 -15.00 -14.72
N LEU A 226 -13.86 -14.17 -13.98
CA LEU A 226 -13.86 -12.71 -14.12
C LEU A 226 -12.93 -12.22 -15.24
N LEU A 227 -12.08 -13.10 -15.75
CA LEU A 227 -11.20 -12.88 -16.88
C LEU A 227 -11.37 -14.02 -17.89
N PRO A 228 -11.24 -13.77 -19.21
CA PRO A 228 -11.26 -14.85 -20.19
C PRO A 228 -10.18 -15.89 -19.95
N ASP A 229 -10.43 -17.11 -20.41
CA ASP A 229 -9.50 -18.22 -20.26
C ASP A 229 -8.10 -17.88 -20.80
N GLY A 230 -7.08 -18.16 -19.99
CA GLY A 230 -5.68 -17.89 -20.29
C GLY A 230 -5.19 -16.45 -20.03
N ILE A 231 -6.09 -15.46 -19.97
CA ILE A 231 -5.71 -14.05 -19.82
C ILE A 231 -5.07 -13.76 -18.46
N GLY A 232 -5.67 -14.20 -17.36
CA GLY A 232 -5.09 -14.00 -16.02
C GLY A 232 -3.72 -14.64 -15.87
N THR A 233 -3.53 -15.82 -16.46
CA THR A 233 -2.23 -16.52 -16.46
C THR A 233 -1.19 -15.78 -17.29
N ALA A 234 -1.54 -15.36 -18.51
CA ALA A 234 -0.65 -14.59 -19.39
C ALA A 234 -0.26 -13.23 -18.77
N ALA A 235 -1.24 -12.50 -18.20
CA ALA A 235 -1.00 -11.24 -17.51
C ALA A 235 -0.09 -11.41 -16.29
N ALA A 236 -0.26 -12.49 -15.52
CA ALA A 236 0.59 -12.79 -14.37
C ALA A 236 2.05 -13.08 -14.79
N GLN A 237 2.24 -13.79 -15.91
CA GLN A 237 3.56 -14.02 -16.50
C GLN A 237 4.19 -12.72 -17.02
N ALA A 238 3.42 -11.89 -17.72
CA ALA A 238 3.86 -10.59 -18.20
C ALA A 238 4.29 -9.69 -17.03
N TYR A 239 3.47 -9.58 -15.98
CA TYR A 239 3.81 -8.81 -14.78
C TYR A 239 5.13 -9.29 -14.15
N ARG A 240 5.33 -10.62 -14.04
CA ARG A 240 6.59 -11.19 -13.54
C ARG A 240 7.79 -10.82 -14.42
N ALA A 241 7.64 -10.84 -15.74
CA ALA A 241 8.70 -10.45 -16.67
C ALA A 241 9.05 -8.97 -16.55
N LEU A 242 8.04 -8.08 -16.51
CA LEU A 242 8.24 -6.64 -16.31
C LEU A 242 8.93 -6.33 -14.99
N ARG A 243 8.57 -7.05 -13.92
CA ARG A 243 9.24 -6.95 -12.62
C ARG A 243 10.70 -7.37 -12.67
N LYS A 244 11.04 -8.42 -13.42
CA LYS A 244 12.42 -8.83 -13.63
C LYS A 244 13.23 -7.73 -14.33
N VAL A 245 12.66 -7.09 -15.36
CA VAL A 245 13.29 -5.94 -16.04
C VAL A 245 13.49 -4.77 -15.07
N GLN A 246 12.47 -4.42 -14.27
CA GLN A 246 12.60 -3.37 -13.26
C GLN A 246 13.71 -3.67 -12.24
N HIS A 247 13.81 -4.91 -11.76
CA HIS A 247 14.84 -5.31 -10.79
C HIS A 247 16.24 -5.24 -11.41
N HIS A 248 16.40 -5.71 -12.65
CA HIS A 248 17.66 -5.61 -13.37
C HIS A 248 18.09 -4.15 -13.57
N ALA A 249 17.18 -3.31 -14.06
CA ALA A 249 17.47 -1.90 -14.27
C ALA A 249 17.89 -1.21 -12.97
N ARG A 250 17.24 -1.52 -11.84
CA ARG A 250 17.61 -0.96 -10.53
C ARG A 250 18.97 -1.42 -10.01
N LEU A 251 19.37 -2.66 -10.28
CA LEU A 251 20.68 -3.19 -9.88
C LEU A 251 21.82 -2.58 -10.69
N ASN A 252 21.55 -2.21 -11.95
CA ASN A 252 22.54 -1.64 -12.86
C ASN A 252 22.47 -0.10 -12.96
N GLU A 253 21.63 0.55 -12.14
CA GLU A 253 21.37 2.00 -12.22
C GLU A 253 20.90 2.46 -13.62
N GLU A 254 20.21 1.57 -14.34
CA GLU A 254 19.65 1.81 -15.67
C GLU A 254 18.21 2.33 -15.62
N THR A 255 17.75 2.87 -16.74
CA THR A 255 16.36 3.29 -16.91
C THR A 255 15.41 2.10 -17.03
N THR A 256 14.16 2.28 -16.57
CA THR A 256 13.04 1.35 -16.79
C THR A 256 12.42 1.47 -18.19
N GLN A 257 12.96 2.34 -19.06
CA GLN A 257 12.52 2.51 -20.44
C GLN A 257 13.38 1.67 -21.40
N VAL A 258 12.77 0.63 -21.96
CA VAL A 258 13.38 -0.24 -22.97
C VAL A 258 12.98 0.21 -24.38
N PRO A 259 13.71 -0.15 -25.44
CA PRO A 259 13.24 0.05 -26.82
C PRO A 259 11.84 -0.54 -27.01
N ALA A 260 10.94 0.18 -27.66
CA ALA A 260 9.68 -0.40 -28.11
C ALA A 260 9.99 -1.43 -29.21
N GLY A 261 9.50 -2.66 -29.03
CA GLY A 261 9.65 -3.74 -30.01
C GLY A 261 8.75 -3.56 -31.23
#